data_AF-A0A2B9DD35-F1
#
_entry.id   AF-A0A2B9DD35-F1
#
_cell.length_a   1.000
_cell.length_b   1.000
_cell.length_c   1.000
_cell.angle_alpha   90.00
_cell.angle_beta   90.00
_cell.angle_gamma   90.00
#
_symmetry.space_group_name_H-M   'P 1'
#
loop_
_entity.id
_entity.type
_entity.pdbx_description
1 polymer ?
#
loop_
_entity_poly.entity_id
_entity_poly.type
_entity_poly.pdbx_seq_one_letter_code
_entity_poly.pdbx_strand_id
1 'polypeptide(L)'
;MRNELKDKEQQFLTGVLKELKQYDISLEERENIKQQILEHIQECRENGEDSINDLGTPQLFVQDFLEINEIDLQVKMRQLQNEKGNSSTFILGGIFIAVITYLISQTTLSLFLTESFNGTNSKNTFNYNLLYRIAENQWWNYVLIMFSFTLSKLVFISLVSYKKRKLSKV
;
A
#
# COMPACT_ATOMS: atom_id res chain seq x y z
N MET A 1 -30.66 16.30 -23.18
CA MET A 1 -31.23 16.69 -21.86
C MET A 1 -30.21 16.32 -20.80
N ARG A 2 -30.00 17.15 -19.77
CA ARG A 2 -29.05 16.86 -18.70
C ARG A 2 -29.71 15.85 -17.75
N ASN A 3 -29.08 14.68 -17.56
CA ASN A 3 -29.51 13.68 -16.58
C ASN A 3 -29.26 14.22 -15.17
N GLU A 4 -30.13 15.10 -14.69
CA GLU A 4 -30.14 15.51 -13.29
C GLU A 4 -30.68 14.34 -12.47
N LEU A 5 -29.76 13.61 -11.85
CA LEU A 5 -30.04 12.61 -10.82
C LEU A 5 -30.45 13.33 -9.53
N LYS A 6 -31.46 12.80 -8.85
CA LYS A 6 -31.77 13.21 -7.47
C LYS A 6 -30.64 12.73 -6.55
N ASP A 7 -30.46 13.39 -5.41
CA ASP A 7 -29.40 13.05 -4.44
C ASP A 7 -29.39 11.56 -4.05
N LYS A 8 -30.57 10.95 -3.89
CA LYS A 8 -30.71 9.52 -3.57
C LYS A 8 -30.23 8.61 -4.70
N GLU A 9 -30.55 8.96 -5.95
CA GLU A 9 -30.17 8.19 -7.13
C GLU A 9 -28.64 8.28 -7.36
N GLN A 10 -28.07 9.47 -7.12
CA GLN A 10 -26.63 9.67 -7.19
C GLN A 10 -25.90 8.90 -6.08
N GLN A 11 -26.46 8.87 -4.85
CA GLN A 11 -25.92 8.06 -3.75
C GLN A 11 -25.95 6.57 -4.08
N PHE A 12 -27.05 6.07 -4.65
CA PHE A 12 -27.18 4.68 -5.09
C PHE A 12 -26.12 4.33 -6.14
N LEU A 13 -26.04 5.12 -7.21
CA LEU A 13 -25.10 4.90 -8.31
C LEU A 13 -23.65 4.93 -7.84
N THR A 14 -23.31 5.88 -6.95
CA THR A 14 -21.97 5.97 -6.36
C THR A 14 -21.66 4.75 -5.49
N GLY A 15 -22.65 4.26 -4.74
CA GLY A 15 -22.54 3.04 -3.93
C GLY A 15 -22.22 1.82 -4.79
N VAL A 16 -23.03 1.59 -5.83
CA VAL A 16 -22.85 0.47 -6.76
C VAL A 16 -21.47 0.51 -7.42
N LEU A 17 -21.08 1.66 -7.99
CA LEU A 17 -19.78 1.79 -8.67
C LEU A 17 -18.59 1.58 -7.72
N LYS A 18 -18.73 2.00 -6.46
CA LYS A 18 -17.69 1.78 -5.44
C LYS A 18 -17.55 0.31 -5.10
N GLU A 19 -18.65 -0.42 -5.01
CA GLU A 19 -18.65 -1.85 -4.72
C GLU A 19 -18.16 -2.68 -5.90
N LEU A 20 -18.64 -2.41 -7.12
CA LEU A 20 -18.13 -3.05 -8.34
C LEU A 20 -16.61 -2.86 -8.51
N LYS A 21 -16.07 -1.72 -8.06
CA LYS A 21 -14.62 -1.46 -8.04
C LYS A 21 -13.88 -2.37 -7.05
N GLN A 22 -14.48 -2.73 -5.92
CA GLN A 22 -13.87 -3.66 -4.96
C GLN A 22 -13.74 -5.07 -5.53
N TYR A 23 -14.66 -5.44 -6.42
CA TYR A 23 -14.66 -6.72 -7.12
C TYR A 23 -13.83 -6.71 -8.40
N ASP A 24 -12.96 -5.73 -8.66
CA ASP A 24 -12.09 -5.66 -9.85
C ASP A 24 -12.83 -5.97 -11.17
N ILE A 25 -14.02 -5.39 -11.33
CA ILE A 25 -14.80 -5.44 -12.57
C ILE A 25 -14.18 -4.45 -13.57
N SER A 26 -14.18 -4.76 -14.86
CA SER A 26 -13.57 -3.89 -15.86
C SER A 26 -14.21 -2.49 -15.87
N LEU A 27 -13.48 -1.49 -16.37
CA LEU A 27 -14.04 -0.14 -16.52
C LEU A 27 -15.19 -0.11 -17.53
N GLU A 28 -15.09 -0.92 -18.58
CA GLU A 28 -16.10 -1.04 -19.63
C GLU A 28 -17.41 -1.62 -19.07
N GLU A 29 -17.34 -2.71 -18.32
CA GLU A 29 -18.52 -3.29 -17.65
C GLU A 29 -19.12 -2.32 -16.63
N ARG A 30 -18.29 -1.59 -15.86
CA ARG A 30 -18.78 -0.60 -14.90
C ARG A 30 -19.51 0.56 -15.58
N GLU A 31 -19.04 1.04 -16.72
CA GLU A 31 -19.75 2.07 -17.49
C GLU A 31 -21.03 1.51 -18.12
N ASN A 32 -21.04 0.26 -18.58
CA ASN A 32 -22.24 -0.39 -19.07
C ASN A 32 -23.32 -0.52 -17.97
N ILE A 33 -22.95 -1.00 -16.78
CA ILE A 33 -23.86 -1.11 -15.63
C ILE A 33 -24.38 0.27 -15.21
N LYS A 34 -23.51 1.28 -15.19
CA LYS A 34 -23.93 2.66 -14.92
C LYS A 34 -24.95 3.15 -15.93
N GLN A 35 -24.75 2.86 -17.22
CA GLN A 35 -25.70 3.22 -18.25
C GLN A 35 -27.05 2.53 -18.05
N GLN A 36 -27.05 1.22 -17.74
CA GLN A 36 -28.29 0.48 -17.46
C GLN A 36 -29.05 1.06 -16.26
N ILE A 37 -28.36 1.42 -15.18
CA ILE A 37 -28.98 2.06 -14.01
C ILE A 37 -29.57 3.43 -14.39
N LEU A 38 -28.87 4.21 -15.21
CA LEU A 38 -29.36 5.52 -15.67
C LEU A 38 -30.59 5.38 -16.57
N GLU A 39 -30.61 4.39 -17.46
CA GLU A 39 -31.75 4.08 -18.32
C GLU A 39 -32.97 3.67 -17.49
N HIS A 40 -32.80 2.79 -16.50
CA HIS A 40 -33.87 2.38 -15.59
C HIS A 40 -34.42 3.57 -14.77
N ILE A 41 -33.54 4.41 -14.21
CA ILE A 41 -33.95 5.62 -13.47
C ILE A 41 -34.79 6.54 -14.36
N GLN A 42 -34.42 6.65 -15.64
CA GLN A 42 -35.14 7.50 -16.58
C GLN A 42 -36.50 6.90 -16.96
N GLU A 43 -36.57 5.60 -17.19
CA GLU A 43 -37.82 4.87 -17.46
C GLU A 43 -38.82 5.00 -16.30
N CYS A 44 -38.39 4.75 -15.05
CA CYS A 44 -39.23 4.94 -13.88
C CYS A 44 -39.72 6.39 -13.75
N ARG A 45 -38.88 7.37 -14.10
CA ARG A 45 -39.26 8.79 -14.06
C ARG A 45 -40.32 9.13 -15.11
N GLU A 46 -40.26 8.53 -16.30
CA GLU A 46 -41.27 8.69 -17.35
C GLU A 46 -42.61 8.06 -16.95
N ASN A 47 -42.57 6.96 -16.19
CA ASN A 47 -43.75 6.26 -15.68
C ASN A 47 -44.30 6.84 -14.35
N GLY A 48 -43.58 7.76 -13.70
CA GLY A 48 -43.94 8.32 -12.40
C GLY A 48 -43.70 7.39 -11.21
N GLU A 49 -42.84 6.39 -11.39
CA GLU A 49 -42.50 5.35 -10.42
C GLU A 49 -41.22 5.71 -9.62
N ASP A 50 -41.00 5.03 -8.49
CA ASP A 50 -39.80 5.24 -7.66
C ASP A 50 -38.63 4.39 -8.19
N SER A 51 -37.67 5.06 -8.82
CA SER A 51 -36.50 4.49 -9.50
C SER A 51 -35.57 3.67 -8.63
N ILE A 52 -35.61 3.80 -7.30
CA ILE A 52 -34.70 3.10 -6.38
C ILE A 52 -35.38 1.92 -5.72
N ASN A 53 -36.71 1.94 -5.60
CA ASN A 53 -37.44 0.96 -4.83
C ASN A 53 -37.33 -0.45 -5.44
N ASP A 54 -37.28 -0.53 -6.77
CA ASP A 54 -37.13 -1.79 -7.51
C ASP A 54 -35.67 -2.27 -7.60
N LEU A 55 -34.70 -1.35 -7.50
CA LEU A 55 -33.27 -1.67 -7.52
C LEU A 55 -32.73 -2.14 -6.16
N GLY A 56 -33.49 -1.91 -5.08
CA GLY A 56 -33.11 -2.31 -3.73
C GLY A 56 -31.89 -1.54 -3.19
N THR A 57 -31.02 -2.24 -2.45
CA THR A 57 -29.78 -1.64 -1.91
C THR A 57 -28.62 -1.85 -2.89
N PRO A 58 -27.63 -0.93 -2.94
CA PRO A 58 -26.45 -1.10 -3.80
C PRO A 58 -25.76 -2.45 -3.63
N GLN A 59 -25.73 -2.97 -2.39
CA GLN A 59 -25.12 -4.25 -2.05
C GLN A 59 -25.85 -5.43 -2.70
N LEU A 60 -27.18 -5.44 -2.59
CA LEU A 60 -28.03 -6.46 -3.20
C LEU A 60 -27.90 -6.42 -4.72
N PHE A 61 -27.98 -5.24 -5.32
CA PHE A 61 -27.84 -5.07 -6.77
C PHE A 61 -26.51 -5.62 -7.29
N VAL A 62 -25.39 -5.31 -6.60
CA VAL A 62 -24.06 -5.80 -6.99
C VAL A 62 -23.95 -7.31 -6.80
N GLN A 63 -24.53 -7.85 -5.73
CA GLN A 63 -24.54 -9.28 -5.47
C GLN A 63 -25.33 -10.03 -6.56
N ASP A 64 -26.54 -9.57 -6.87
CA ASP A 64 -27.38 -10.15 -7.91
C ASP A 64 -26.71 -10.06 -9.29
N PHE A 65 -26.05 -8.94 -9.59
CA PHE A 65 -25.26 -8.78 -10.81
C PHE A 65 -24.12 -9.80 -10.89
N LEU A 66 -23.38 -10.01 -9.81
CA LEU A 66 -22.26 -10.96 -9.77
C LEU A 66 -22.75 -12.41 -9.89
N GLU A 67 -23.90 -12.71 -9.30
CA GLU A 67 -24.55 -14.04 -9.39
C GLU A 67 -25.05 -14.33 -10.81
N ILE A 68 -25.73 -13.38 -11.44
CA ILE A 68 -26.22 -13.51 -12.84
C ILE A 68 -25.06 -13.68 -13.83
N ASN A 69 -23.94 -13.00 -13.59
CA ASN A 69 -22.76 -13.09 -14.47
C ASN A 69 -21.83 -14.28 -14.14
N GLU A 70 -22.24 -15.22 -13.27
CA GLU A 70 -21.44 -16.37 -12.84
C GLU A 70 -20.03 -16.01 -12.34
N ILE A 71 -19.84 -14.78 -11.83
CA ILE A 71 -18.57 -14.38 -11.26
C ILE A 71 -18.49 -15.05 -9.89
N ASP A 72 -17.73 -16.14 -9.79
CA ASP A 72 -17.53 -16.87 -8.54
C ASP A 72 -16.90 -15.95 -7.49
N LEU A 73 -17.79 -15.38 -6.67
CA LEU A 73 -17.50 -14.40 -5.64
C LEU A 73 -16.48 -14.96 -4.64
N GLN A 74 -16.53 -16.27 -4.37
CA GLN A 74 -15.62 -16.92 -3.43
C GLN A 74 -14.21 -17.05 -3.99
N VAL A 75 -14.08 -17.33 -5.30
CA VAL A 75 -12.77 -17.39 -5.97
C VAL A 75 -12.14 -15.99 -6.00
N LYS A 76 -12.91 -14.95 -6.33
CA LYS A 76 -12.41 -13.57 -6.38
C LYS A 76 -12.06 -13.03 -4.99
N MET A 77 -12.87 -13.33 -3.96
CA MET A 77 -12.55 -12.99 -2.56
C MET A 77 -11.27 -13.67 -2.07
N ARG A 78 -11.04 -14.95 -2.42
CA ARG A 78 -9.79 -15.65 -2.08
C ARG A 78 -8.58 -15.04 -2.79
N GLN A 79 -8.71 -14.63 -4.05
CA GLN A 79 -7.63 -13.96 -4.79
C GLN A 79 -7.27 -12.60 -4.17
N LEU A 80 -8.26 -11.77 -3.83
CA LEU A 80 -8.06 -10.48 -3.16
C LEU A 80 -7.40 -10.64 -1.78
N GLN A 81 -7.76 -11.68 -1.03
CA GLN A 81 -7.16 -11.96 0.27
C GLN A 81 -5.71 -12.43 0.15
N ASN A 82 -5.40 -13.25 -0.86
CA ASN A 82 -4.04 -13.73 -1.13
C ASN A 82 -3.09 -12.63 -1.62
N GLU A 83 -3.54 -11.70 -2.46
CA GLU A 83 -2.71 -10.55 -2.87
C GLU A 83 -2.34 -9.64 -1.69
N LYS A 84 -3.30 -9.39 -0.78
CA LYS A 84 -3.07 -8.54 0.39
C LYS A 84 -2.05 -9.14 1.36
N GLY A 85 -2.05 -10.47 1.52
CA GLY A 85 -1.12 -11.20 2.40
C GLY A 85 0.36 -11.19 1.96
N ASN A 86 0.63 -11.07 0.66
CA ASN A 86 2.01 -11.03 0.13
C ASN A 86 2.69 -9.66 0.27
N SER A 87 1.92 -8.59 0.47
CA SER A 87 2.46 -7.24 0.61
C SER A 87 3.03 -6.95 2.01
N SER A 88 2.38 -7.44 3.06
CA SER A 88 2.78 -7.19 4.46
C SER A 88 4.04 -7.94 4.86
N THR A 89 4.17 -9.19 4.46
CA THR A 89 5.38 -10.02 4.67
C THR A 89 6.60 -9.42 3.97
N PHE A 90 6.40 -8.82 2.80
CA PHE A 90 7.47 -8.14 2.06
C PHE A 90 7.95 -6.85 2.73
N ILE A 91 7.03 -6.01 3.22
CA ILE A 91 7.39 -4.78 3.94
C ILE A 91 8.18 -5.13 5.20
N LEU A 92 7.74 -6.15 5.94
CA LEU A 92 8.43 -6.62 7.15
C LEU A 92 9.84 -7.14 6.82
N GLY A 93 10.00 -7.92 5.75
CA GLY A 93 11.31 -8.39 5.28
C GLY A 93 12.24 -7.24 4.86
N GLY A 94 11.73 -6.22 4.16
CA GLY A 94 12.50 -5.04 3.78
C GLY A 94 12.99 -4.23 4.99
N ILE A 95 12.14 -4.07 6.01
CA ILE A 95 12.51 -3.41 7.28
C ILE A 95 13.63 -4.19 7.98
N PHE A 96 13.52 -5.52 8.03
CA PHE A 96 14.53 -6.37 8.66
C PHE A 96 15.90 -6.24 7.99
N ILE A 97 15.94 -6.23 6.65
CA ILE A 97 17.17 -6.01 5.88
C ILE A 97 17.77 -4.61 6.14
N ALA A 98 16.93 -3.58 6.24
CA ALA A 98 17.37 -2.23 6.53
C ALA A 98 18.00 -2.11 7.93
N VAL A 99 17.41 -2.77 8.94
CA VAL A 99 17.96 -2.83 10.31
C VAL A 99 19.30 -3.55 10.33
N ILE A 100 19.41 -4.71 9.67
CA ILE A 100 20.69 -5.45 9.58
C ILE A 100 21.76 -4.60 8.91
N THR A 101 21.41 -3.92 7.81
CA THR A 101 22.34 -3.05 7.07
C THR A 101 22.83 -1.89 7.94
N TYR A 102 21.93 -1.28 8.73
CA TYR A 102 22.29 -0.25 9.70
C TYR A 102 23.28 -0.79 10.74
N LEU A 103 23.00 -1.94 11.34
CA LEU A 103 23.86 -2.53 12.37
C LEU A 103 25.25 -2.89 11.82
N ILE A 104 25.33 -3.48 10.63
CA ILE A 104 26.60 -3.83 9.98
C ILE A 104 27.39 -2.56 9.64
N SER A 105 26.74 -1.56 9.05
CA SER A 105 27.38 -0.29 8.72
C SER A 105 27.91 0.41 9.97
N GLN A 106 27.09 0.51 11.01
CA GLN A 106 27.46 1.15 12.27
C GLN A 106 28.64 0.43 12.94
N THR A 107 28.61 -0.90 12.98
CA THR A 107 29.71 -1.72 13.53
C THR A 107 30.99 -1.58 12.71
N THR A 108 30.89 -1.54 11.38
CA THR A 108 32.05 -1.41 10.51
C THR A 108 32.70 -0.03 10.69
N LEU A 109 31.92 1.04 10.68
CA LEU A 109 32.41 2.40 10.93
C LEU A 109 33.02 2.50 12.33
N SER A 110 32.40 1.87 13.32
CA SER A 110 32.91 1.90 14.68
C SER A 110 34.22 1.13 14.84
N LEU A 111 34.45 0.05 14.10
CA LEU A 111 35.72 -0.67 14.11
C LEU A 111 36.84 0.10 13.39
N PHE A 112 36.53 0.76 12.27
CA PHE A 112 37.55 1.41 11.43
C PHE A 112 37.87 2.86 11.84
N LEU A 113 36.93 3.59 12.43
CA LEU A 113 37.07 5.03 12.70
C LEU A 113 37.22 5.36 14.19
N THR A 114 37.15 4.37 15.08
CA THR A 114 37.41 4.59 16.50
C THR A 114 38.90 4.49 16.80
N GLU A 115 39.45 5.49 17.50
CA GLU A 115 40.84 5.50 17.97
C GLU A 115 41.20 4.34 18.91
N SER A 116 40.22 3.61 19.48
CA SER A 116 40.47 2.47 20.37
C SER A 116 41.21 1.30 19.72
N PHE A 117 41.18 1.20 18.38
CA PHE A 117 41.97 0.22 17.63
C PHE A 117 43.30 0.79 17.10
N ASN A 118 43.54 2.09 17.28
CA ASN A 118 44.80 2.71 16.98
C ASN A 118 45.74 2.52 18.20
N GLY A 119 46.66 1.56 18.11
CA GLY A 119 47.51 1.13 19.23
C GLY A 119 48.41 2.21 19.87
N THR A 120 48.40 3.44 19.36
CA THR A 120 49.18 4.58 19.84
C THR A 120 48.50 5.41 20.95
N ASN A 121 47.18 5.31 21.14
CA ASN A 121 46.42 6.13 22.11
C ASN A 121 45.59 5.28 23.09
N SER A 122 46.21 4.36 23.83
CA SER A 122 45.54 3.58 24.89
C SER A 122 45.29 4.40 26.17
N LYS A 123 44.58 5.53 26.07
CA LYS A 123 43.98 6.14 27.25
C LYS A 123 42.80 5.27 27.69
N ASN A 124 43.06 4.38 28.65
CA ASN A 124 42.14 3.42 29.28
C ASN A 124 40.86 4.02 29.94
N THR A 125 40.49 5.27 29.65
CA THR A 125 39.37 5.99 30.28
C THR A 125 38.16 6.17 29.38
N PHE A 126 38.22 5.77 28.10
CA PHE A 126 37.09 5.96 27.19
C PHE A 126 36.05 4.83 27.30
N ASN A 127 34.84 5.17 27.77
CA ASN A 127 33.71 4.24 27.83
C ASN A 127 33.00 4.17 26.47
N TYR A 128 33.29 3.11 25.74
CA TYR A 128 32.80 2.84 24.39
C TYR A 128 31.33 2.40 24.38
N ASN A 129 30.52 2.97 23.48
CA ASN A 129 29.19 2.46 23.18
C ASN A 129 28.97 2.37 21.68
N LEU A 130 28.87 1.15 21.16
CA LEU A 130 28.77 0.85 19.73
C LEU A 130 27.55 1.51 19.05
N LEU A 131 26.52 1.87 19.83
CA LEU A 131 25.31 2.50 19.32
C LEU A 131 25.41 4.03 19.22
N TYR A 132 26.12 4.70 20.13
CA TYR A 132 26.08 6.17 20.21
C TYR A 132 27.38 6.87 20.61
N ARG A 133 28.44 6.14 20.98
CA ARG A 133 29.69 6.68 21.49
C ARG A 133 30.88 5.93 20.92
N ILE A 134 31.19 6.28 19.68
CA ILE A 134 32.23 5.70 18.83
C ILE A 134 33.52 6.53 18.91
N ALA A 135 33.44 7.85 19.01
CA ALA A 135 34.56 8.76 19.24
C ALA A 135 34.33 9.67 20.46
N GLU A 136 35.41 10.24 20.98
CA GLU A 136 35.38 11.22 22.08
C GLU A 136 34.48 12.42 21.75
N ASN A 137 34.52 12.86 20.50
CA ASN A 137 33.73 13.95 19.99
C ASN A 137 32.29 13.52 19.69
N GLN A 138 31.34 14.07 20.44
CA GLN A 138 29.89 13.80 20.28
C GLN A 138 29.38 14.09 18.87
N TRP A 139 29.83 15.17 18.24
CA TRP A 139 29.41 15.54 16.87
C TRP A 139 29.80 14.48 15.83
N TRP A 140 30.95 13.82 16.01
CA TRP A 140 31.40 12.76 15.11
C TRP A 140 30.50 11.51 15.20
N ASN A 141 30.05 11.18 16.40
CA ASN A 141 29.09 10.09 16.61
C ASN A 141 27.78 10.33 15.86
N TYR A 142 27.26 11.57 15.89
CA TYR A 142 26.06 11.94 15.14
C TYR A 142 26.26 11.79 13.62
N VAL A 143 27.42 12.20 13.10
CA VAL A 143 27.75 12.07 11.68
C VAL A 143 27.76 10.61 11.24
N LEU A 144 28.37 9.71 12.04
CA LEU A 144 28.43 8.28 11.73
C LEU A 144 27.05 7.63 11.74
N ILE A 145 26.23 7.92 12.77
CA ILE A 145 24.84 7.42 12.85
C ILE A 145 24.04 7.88 11.63
N MET A 146 24.16 9.15 11.26
CA MET A 146 23.45 9.71 10.11
C MET A 146 23.89 9.07 8.79
N PHE A 147 25.18 8.78 8.64
CA PHE A 147 25.69 8.07 7.47
C PHE A 147 25.12 6.65 7.38
N SER A 148 25.18 5.87 8.46
CA SER A 148 24.61 4.50 8.49
C SER A 148 23.10 4.50 8.26
N PHE A 149 22.38 5.47 8.81
CA PHE A 149 20.95 5.62 8.60
C PHE A 149 20.61 5.96 7.13
N THR A 150 21.40 6.84 6.51
CA THR A 150 21.23 7.20 5.10
C THR A 150 21.48 6.00 4.19
N LEU A 151 22.54 5.22 4.47
CA LEU A 151 22.86 4.01 3.71
C LEU A 151 21.75 2.96 3.83
N SER A 152 21.23 2.74 5.04
CA SER A 152 20.10 1.84 5.29
C SER A 152 18.84 2.24 4.49
N LYS A 153 18.51 3.54 4.48
CA LYS A 153 17.40 4.07 3.67
C LYS A 153 17.60 3.82 2.17
N LEU A 154 18.81 4.05 1.65
CA LEU A 154 19.12 3.82 0.23
C LEU A 154 18.96 2.36 -0.16
N VAL A 155 19.40 1.42 0.68
CA VAL A 155 19.22 -0.02 0.46
C VAL A 155 17.74 -0.41 0.48
N PHE A 156 16.96 0.15 1.40
CA PHE A 156 15.52 -0.09 1.42
C PHE A 156 14.82 0.42 0.15
N ILE A 157 15.11 1.66 -0.26
CA ILE A 157 14.53 2.27 -1.47
C ILE A 157 14.91 1.48 -2.72
N SER A 158 16.16 1.02 -2.82
CA SER A 158 16.63 0.24 -3.97
C SER A 158 15.96 -1.14 -4.05
N LEU A 159 15.79 -1.84 -2.93
CA LEU A 159 15.03 -3.10 -2.84
C LEU A 159 13.58 -2.94 -3.29
N VAL A 160 12.89 -1.91 -2.79
CA VAL A 160 11.51 -1.60 -3.17
C VAL A 160 11.42 -1.26 -4.66
N SER A 161 12.35 -0.46 -5.17
CA SER A 161 12.39 -0.04 -6.57
C SER A 161 12.68 -1.20 -7.52
N TYR A 162 13.62 -2.08 -7.16
CA TYR A 162 13.97 -3.28 -7.93
C TYR A 162 12.77 -4.22 -8.06
N LYS A 163 12.05 -4.48 -6.96
CA LYS A 163 10.87 -5.34 -7.00
C LYS A 163 9.72 -4.69 -7.78
N LYS A 164 9.46 -3.39 -7.62
CA LYS A 164 8.46 -2.67 -8.44
C LYS A 164 8.74 -2.84 -9.94
N ARG A 165 10.00 -2.70 -10.35
CA ARG A 165 10.42 -2.94 -11.75
C ARG A 165 10.26 -4.39 -12.19
N LYS A 166 10.50 -5.36 -11.31
CA LYS A 166 10.31 -6.79 -11.61
C LYS A 166 8.83 -7.16 -11.76
N LEU A 167 7.95 -6.61 -10.91
CA LEU A 167 6.51 -6.84 -10.99
C LEU A 167 5.89 -6.21 -12.26
N SER A 168 6.40 -5.04 -12.68
CA SER A 168 5.93 -4.35 -13.90
C SER A 168 6.36 -5.02 -15.21
N LYS A 169 7.26 -6.01 -15.17
CA LYS A 169 7.75 -6.75 -16.34
C LYS A 169 7.10 -8.13 -16.50
N VAL A 170 6.27 -8.54 -15.53
CA VAL A 170 5.44 -9.76 -15.58
C VAL A 170 4.04 -9.33 -15.99
#